data_AF-A0A9X4KXC1-F1
#
_entry.id   AF-A0A9X4KXC1-F1
#
_cell.length_a   1.000
_cell.length_b   1.000
_cell.length_c   1.000
_cell.angle_alpha   90.00
_cell.angle_beta   90.00
_cell.angle_gamma   90.00
#
_symmetry.space_group_name_H-M   'P 1'
#
loop_
_entity.id
_entity.type
_entity.pdbx_description
1 polymer ?
#
loop_
_entity_poly.entity_id
_entity_poly.type
_entity_poly.pdbx_seq_one_letter_code
_entity_poly.pdbx_strand_id
1 'polypeptide(L)' 'MNLLDKPPDDAQIARIAELSAEGEQCVIGDRAIYLLLTPSILDSAFAILFQKMKLTLTARNWNTMNKLGELAAQTEV' A
#
# COMPACT_ATOMS: atom_id res chain seq x y z
N MET A 1 -9.69 4.60 -7.69
CA MET A 1 -9.64 4.98 -6.26
C MET A 1 -8.20 5.28 -5.89
N ASN A 2 -7.92 6.44 -5.27
CA ASN A 2 -6.57 6.85 -4.90
C ASN A 2 -6.38 6.67 -3.39
N LEU A 3 -5.38 5.89 -2.97
CA LEU A 3 -5.07 5.63 -1.55
C LEU A 3 -3.86 6.44 -1.06
N LEU A 4 -3.11 7.00 -2.01
CA LEU A 4 -2.05 7.98 -1.82
C LEU A 4 -2.49 9.34 -2.34
N ASP A 5 -2.05 10.40 -1.66
CA ASP A 5 -2.29 11.79 -2.08
C ASP A 5 -1.53 12.14 -3.37
N LYS A 6 -0.35 11.56 -3.56
CA LYS A 6 0.52 11.70 -4.73
C LYS A 6 1.20 10.37 -5.08
N PRO A 7 1.62 10.17 -6.34
CA PRO A 7 2.47 9.05 -6.71
C PRO A 7 3.77 9.06 -5.89
N PRO A 8 4.29 7.87 -5.50
CA PRO A 8 5.60 7.78 -4.87
C PRO A 8 6.70 8.18 -5.86
N ASP A 9 7.73 8.86 -5.37
CA ASP A 9 8.91 9.22 -6.17
C ASP A 9 9.92 8.06 -6.30
N ASP A 10 10.89 8.19 -7.21
CA ASP A 10 11.87 7.13 -7.51
C ASP A 10 12.69 6.71 -6.28
N ALA A 11 12.99 7.64 -5.37
CA ALA A 11 13.73 7.34 -4.14
C ALA A 11 12.85 6.54 -3.15
N GLN A 12 11.57 6.88 -3.08
CA GLN A 12 10.59 6.12 -2.30
C GLN A 12 10.39 4.72 -2.88
N ILE A 13 10.26 4.60 -4.20
CA ILE A 13 10.13 3.31 -4.91
C ILE A 13 11.33 2.41 -4.63
N ALA A 14 12.56 2.93 -4.75
CA ALA A 14 13.78 2.18 -4.47
C ALA A 14 13.78 1.63 -3.03
N ARG A 15 13.39 2.47 -2.06
CA ARG A 15 13.36 2.08 -0.64
C ARG A 15 12.27 1.07 -0.30
N ILE A 16 11.14 1.12 -1.00
CA ILE A 16 10.07 0.09 -0.90
C ILE A 16 10.57 -1.24 -1.49
N ALA A 17 11.30 -1.20 -2.60
CA ALA A 17 11.83 -2.39 -3.25
C ALA A 17 12.88 -3.13 -2.40
N GLU A 18 13.74 -2.39 -1.68
CA GLU A 18 14.71 -2.97 -0.74
C GLU A 18 14.05 -3.85 0.33
N LEU A 19 12.93 -3.38 0.91
CA LEU A 19 12.19 -4.10 1.95
C LEU A 19 11.40 -5.30 1.41
N SER A 20 11.00 -5.25 0.14
CA SER A 20 10.29 -6.36 -0.51
C SER A 20 11.16 -7.61 -0.67
N ALA A 21 12.49 -7.46 -0.58
CA ALA A 21 13.43 -8.57 -0.64
C ALA A 21 13.49 -9.40 0.65
N GLU A 22 12.95 -8.89 1.77
CA GLU A 22 13.04 -9.52 3.10
C GLU A 22 11.87 -10.47 3.43
N GLY A 23 11.02 -10.81 2.44
CA GLY A 23 9.95 -11.82 2.58
C GLY A 23 8.53 -11.27 2.73
N GLU A 24 8.37 -9.95 2.73
CA GLU A 24 7.10 -9.24 2.58
C GLU A 24 6.92 -8.87 1.09
N GLN A 25 5.74 -9.05 0.50
CA GLN A 25 5.54 -8.68 -0.91
C GLN A 25 4.93 -7.29 -1.03
N CYS A 26 5.43 -6.48 -1.95
CA CYS A 26 4.90 -5.17 -2.25
C CYS A 26 4.65 -5.02 -3.75
N VAL A 27 3.49 -4.47 -4.11
CA VAL A 27 3.17 -4.06 -5.48
C VAL A 27 2.84 -2.58 -5.47
N ILE A 28 3.58 -1.80 -6.27
CA ILE A 28 3.39 -0.36 -6.41
C ILE A 28 2.52 -0.11 -7.63
N GLY A 29 1.38 0.53 -7.42
CA GLY A 29 0.57 1.14 -8.47
C GLY A 29 0.75 2.67 -8.49
N ASP A 30 0.11 3.34 -9.45
CA ASP A 30 0.27 4.79 -9.67
C ASP A 30 -0.07 5.63 -8.42
N ARG A 31 -1.13 5.27 -7.68
CA ARG A 31 -1.59 5.97 -6.46
C ARG A 31 -2.05 5.02 -5.35
N ALA A 32 -1.49 3.81 -5.35
CA ALA A 32 -1.77 2.79 -4.35
C ALA A 32 -0.55 1.90 -4.18
N ILE A 33 -0.32 1.44 -2.95
CA ILE A 33 0.70 0.45 -2.64
C ILE A 33 -0.02 -0.74 -1.99
N TYR A 34 0.17 -1.92 -2.55
CA TYR A 34 -0.38 -3.16 -2.03
C TYR A 34 0.71 -3.90 -1.29
N LEU A 35 0.42 -4.30 -0.05
CA LEU A 35 1.36 -5.00 0.82
C LEU A 35 0.75 -6.35 1.19
N LEU A 36 1.54 -7.41 0.99
CA LEU A 36 1.29 -8.70 1.58
C LEU A 36 2.29 -8.91 2.71
N LEU A 37 1.78 -8.73 3.93
CA LEU A 37 2.53 -8.92 5.15
C LEU A 37 2.33 -10.37 5.59
N THR A 38 3.40 -11.14 5.58
CA THR A 38 3.47 -12.48 6.17
C THR A 38 3.44 -12.42 7.71
N PRO A 39 4.12 -11.46 8.38
CA PRO A 39 3.86 -11.15 9.79
C PRO A 39 2.67 -10.17 9.97
N SER A 40 2.34 -9.87 11.22
CA SER A 40 1.37 -8.81 11.56
C SER A 40 1.85 -7.44 11.07
N ILE A 41 0.92 -6.53 10.74
CA ILE A 41 1.24 -5.14 10.34
C ILE A 41 2.01 -4.36 11.42
N LEU A 42 1.86 -4.76 12.68
CA LEU A 42 2.55 -4.13 13.82
C LEU A 42 4.05 -4.43 13.82
N ASP A 43 4.45 -5.58 13.26
CA ASP A 43 5.83 -6.04 13.22
C ASP A 43 6.49 -5.80 11.86
N SER A 44 5.73 -5.24 10.91
CA SER A 44 6.17 -5.05 9.54
C SER A 44 7.17 -3.91 9.41
N ALA A 45 8.29 -4.18 8.74
CA ALA A 45 9.28 -3.18 8.42
C ALA A 45 8.71 -2.09 7.48
N PHE A 46 7.68 -2.42 6.69
CA PHE A 46 6.92 -1.46 5.90
C PHE A 46 6.18 -0.42 6.75
N ALA A 47 5.61 -0.79 7.90
CA ALA A 47 4.90 0.18 8.74
C ALA A 47 5.83 1.30 9.22
N ILE A 48 7.05 0.92 9.61
CA ILE A 48 8.10 1.86 10.04
C ILE A 48 8.59 2.71 8.85
N LEU A 49 8.76 2.10 7.67
CA LEU A 49 9.16 2.81 6.46
C LEU A 49 8.13 3.88 6.08
N PHE A 50 6.85 3.51 6.02
CA PHE A 50 5.78 4.40 5.58
C PHE A 50 5.57 5.59 6.53
N GLN A 51 5.75 5.40 7.84
CA GLN A 51 5.79 6.50 8.80
C GLN A 51 6.92 7.50 8.49
N LYS A 52 8.09 7.01 8.04
CA LYS A 52 9.25 7.85 7.71
C LYS A 52 9.14 8.55 6.34
N MET A 53 8.34 8.00 5.43
CA MET A 53 8.16 8.55 4.07
C MET A 53 7.37 9.87 4.02
N LYS A 54 6.78 10.32 5.15
CA LYS A 54 5.97 11.56 5.22
C LYS A 54 4.89 11.64 4.13
N LEU A 55 4.36 10.49 3.71
CA LEU A 55 3.24 10.39 2.77
C LEU A 55 1.93 10.40 3.54
N THR A 56 0.92 11.07 3.00
CA THR A 56 -0.44 10.98 3.55
C THR A 56 -1.10 9.77 2.90
N LEU A 57 -1.10 8.66 3.63
CA LEU A 57 -1.59 7.38 3.14
C LEU A 57 -2.80 6.91 3.93
N THR A 58 -3.74 6.28 3.23
CA THR A 58 -4.88 5.59 3.86
C THR A 58 -4.63 4.09 3.81
N ALA A 59 -4.36 3.49 4.97
CA ALA A 59 -4.24 2.04 5.08
C ALA A 59 -5.63 1.38 5.14
N ARG A 60 -5.82 0.30 4.38
CA ARG A 60 -7.03 -0.54 4.37
C ARG A 60 -6.62 -2.00 4.29
N ASN A 61 -7.34 -2.86 5.02
CA ASN A 61 -7.16 -4.31 4.91
C ASN A 61 -7.83 -4.84 3.63
N TRP A 62 -7.46 -6.07 3.23
CA TRP A 62 -7.97 -6.69 2.00
C TRP A 62 -9.50 -6.82 1.98
N ASN A 63 -10.12 -7.13 3.12
CA ASN A 63 -11.58 -7.19 3.23
C ASN A 63 -12.26 -5.86 2.89
N THR A 64 -11.64 -4.74 3.29
CA THR A 64 -12.16 -3.41 2.94
C THR A 64 -11.92 -3.10 1.47
N MET A 65 -10.78 -3.51 0.91
CA MET A 65 -10.50 -3.37 -0.52
C MET A 65 -11.51 -4.14 -1.38
N ASN A 66 -11.88 -5.36 -0.98
CA ASN A 66 -12.91 -6.15 -1.66
C ASN A 66 -14.27 -5.45 -1.63
N LYS A 67 -14.69 -4.95 -0.45
CA LYS A 67 -15.94 -4.17 -0.33
C LYS A 67 -15.93 -2.91 -1.19
N LEU A 68 -14.81 -2.21 -1.25
CA LEU A 68 -14.65 -1.02 -2.11
C LEU A 68 -14.75 -1.39 -3.60
N GLY A 69 -14.20 -2.54 -4.00
CA GLY A 69 -14.35 -3.09 -5.34
C GLY A 69 -15.80 -3.45 -5.68
N GLU A 70 -16.49 -4.13 -4.76
CA GLU A 70 -17.92 -4.47 -4.89
C GLU A 70 -18.79 -3.22 -5.04
N LEU A 71 -18.54 -2.17 -4.25
CA LEU A 71 -19.26 -0.89 -4.32
C LEU A 71 -18.95 -0.13 -5.62
N ALA A 72 -17.70 -0.13 -6.07
CA ALA A 72 -17.33 0.52 -7.33
C ALA A 72 -18.02 -0.15 -8.53
N ALA A 73 -18.07 -1.48 -8.56
CA ALA A 73 -18.76 -2.24 -9.60
C ALA A 73 -20.29 -2.01 -9.61
N GLN A 74 -20.88 -1.64 -8.48
CA GLN A 74 -22.31 -1.29 -8.38
C GLN A 74 -22.62 0.14 -8.87
N THR A 75 -21.60 0.99 -9.07
CA THR A 75 -21.78 2.41 -9.44
C THR A 75 -21.61 2.64 -10.96
N GLU A 76 -21.28 1.62 -11.75
CA GLU A 76 -21.23 1.67 -13.23
C GLU A 76 -22.60 1.47 -13.90
N VAL A 77 -23.64 2.20 -13.42
CA VAL A 77 -24.98 2.26 -14.05
C VAL A 77 -25.28 3.69 -14.49
#